data_AF-A0A8D9B4D9-F1
#
_entry.id   AF-A0A8D9B4D9-F1
#
_cell.length_a   1.000
_cell.length_b   1.000
_cell.length_c   1.000
_cell.angle_alpha   90.00
_cell.angle_beta   90.00
_cell.angle_gamma   90.00
#
_symmetry.space_group_name_H-M   'P 1'
#
loop_
_entity.id
_entity.type
_entity.pdbx_description
1 polymer ?
#
loop_
_entity_poly.entity_id
_entity_poly.type
_entity_poly.pdbx_seq_one_letter_code
_entity_poly.pdbx_strand_id
1 'polypeptide(L)'
;MTKETTCKYQQSYNYTLHPDFELSVFQVTQPCDAMIRLCLWHGDPINCSRIFYPSLTDEGMCCSFNKVRNEFIFKNPKDTSDLNSTLHYPSVDWTLENDFPEGAPLDSIPWRPWGAGRHLGLSVVLDANIEEYYCSSEASYGFKLLLQNPVETPKLAAFGELISPGRESLIVIKPIINKSSPNIASSEPELRQCLFNKERTLRFYRHYTQRNCILECEANFTLSFCQCVMYFMPKDRYTRICGKKDTDCADKAKCKLDRHTNEQEP
;
A
#
# COMPACT_ATOMS: atom_id res chain seq x y z
N MET A 1 17.30 2.15 -37.36
CA MET A 1 18.11 1.44 -36.35
C MET A 1 17.38 1.49 -35.02
N THR A 2 16.42 0.59 -34.85
CA THR A 2 15.72 0.34 -33.59
C THR A 2 16.67 -0.41 -32.66
N LYS A 3 17.20 0.26 -31.64
CA LYS A 3 17.89 -0.43 -30.55
C LYS A 3 16.82 -1.08 -29.69
N GLU A 4 16.72 -2.40 -29.77
CA GLU A 4 16.05 -3.21 -28.76
C GLU A 4 16.77 -3.00 -27.43
N THR A 5 16.15 -2.26 -26.52
CA THR A 5 16.62 -2.13 -25.14
C THR A 5 16.19 -3.38 -24.38
N THR A 6 16.86 -4.50 -24.63
CA THR A 6 16.76 -5.69 -23.77
C THR A 6 17.31 -5.33 -22.39
N CYS A 7 16.46 -5.41 -21.36
CA CYS A 7 16.86 -5.32 -19.97
C CYS A 7 17.85 -6.46 -19.65
N LYS A 8 19.15 -6.18 -19.72
CA LYS A 8 20.22 -7.10 -19.32
C LYS A 8 20.46 -6.95 -17.81
N TYR A 9 19.66 -7.64 -17.00
CA TYR A 9 20.05 -7.93 -15.62
C TYR A 9 20.85 -9.23 -15.59
N GLN A 10 22.19 -9.14 -15.66
CA GLN A 10 23.09 -10.25 -15.35
C GLN A 10 23.44 -10.22 -13.86
N GLN A 11 22.77 -11.06 -13.08
CA GLN A 11 23.43 -11.99 -12.15
C GLN A 11 22.37 -12.95 -11.56
N SER A 12 22.63 -14.24 -11.75
CA SER A 12 21.85 -15.33 -11.16
C SER A 12 22.16 -15.40 -9.67
N TYR A 13 21.39 -14.69 -8.85
CA TYR A 13 21.34 -14.94 -7.42
C TYR A 13 20.26 -16.00 -7.16
N ASN A 14 20.66 -17.12 -6.56
CA ASN A 14 19.74 -18.10 -6.02
C ASN A 14 19.04 -17.48 -4.82
N TYR A 15 17.93 -16.77 -5.04
CA TYR A 15 17.08 -16.22 -3.99
C TYR A 15 16.29 -17.35 -3.30
N THR A 16 16.99 -18.10 -2.47
CA THR A 16 16.38 -18.56 -1.22
C THR A 16 16.79 -17.50 -0.23
N LEU A 17 15.85 -16.70 0.32
CA LEU A 17 15.86 -16.21 1.71
C LEU A 17 14.93 -15.01 1.96
N HIS A 18 14.39 -15.07 3.17
CA HIS A 18 13.90 -14.07 4.10
C HIS A 18 14.91 -12.89 4.29
N PRO A 19 14.62 -11.86 5.13
CA PRO A 19 14.87 -10.37 5.01
C PRO A 19 15.72 -9.71 3.90
N ASP A 20 16.53 -10.42 3.12
CA ASP A 20 17.49 -9.82 2.20
C ASP A 20 16.84 -9.20 0.95
N PHE A 21 15.68 -9.71 0.54
CA PHE A 21 14.96 -9.19 -0.62
C PHE A 21 14.47 -7.76 -0.40
N GLU A 22 13.80 -7.48 0.72
CA GLU A 22 13.25 -6.16 1.02
C GLU A 22 14.36 -5.12 1.22
N LEU A 23 15.47 -5.51 1.84
CA LEU A 23 16.67 -4.68 1.95
C LEU A 23 17.28 -4.37 0.58
N SER A 24 17.31 -5.35 -0.32
CA SER A 24 17.79 -5.15 -1.69
C SER A 24 16.90 -4.17 -2.46
N VAL A 25 15.57 -4.33 -2.38
CA VAL A 25 14.61 -3.40 -3.01
C VAL A 25 14.80 -2.00 -2.42
N PHE A 26 14.97 -1.88 -1.11
CA PHE A 26 15.21 -0.60 -0.46
C PHE A 26 16.51 0.08 -0.92
N GLN A 27 17.60 -0.66 -1.11
CA GLN A 27 18.89 -0.11 -1.55
C GLN A 27 18.90 0.38 -3.00
N VAL A 28 18.10 -0.24 -3.88
CA VAL A 28 18.03 0.14 -5.31
C VAL A 28 16.91 1.14 -5.62
N THR A 29 16.03 1.43 -4.66
CA THR A 29 14.96 2.41 -4.82
C THR A 29 15.44 3.80 -4.42
N GLN A 30 14.95 4.83 -5.11
CA GLN A 30 15.16 6.22 -4.69
C GLN A 30 14.57 6.43 -3.28
N PRO A 31 15.37 6.89 -2.29
CA PRO A 31 14.87 7.05 -0.94
C PRO A 31 13.89 8.22 -0.84
N CYS A 32 12.95 8.16 0.12
CA CYS A 32 11.85 9.12 0.21
C CYS A 32 12.28 10.57 0.42
N ASP A 33 13.39 10.81 1.11
CA ASP A 33 13.98 12.12 1.33
C ASP A 33 14.66 12.69 0.07
N ALA A 34 15.11 11.83 -0.85
CA ALA A 34 15.56 12.24 -2.17
C ALA A 34 14.40 12.46 -3.15
N MET A 35 13.34 11.64 -3.05
CA MET A 35 12.16 11.75 -3.93
C MET A 35 11.28 12.94 -3.56
N ILE A 36 11.09 13.21 -2.27
CA ILE A 36 10.19 14.24 -1.75
C ILE A 36 11.03 15.38 -1.17
N ARG A 37 11.27 16.42 -1.99
CA ARG A 37 12.22 17.50 -1.71
C ARG A 37 11.67 18.56 -0.76
N LEU A 38 10.38 18.82 -0.80
CA LEU A 38 9.71 19.83 0.02
C LEU A 38 8.33 19.36 0.41
N CYS A 39 7.95 19.60 1.67
CA CYS A 39 6.64 19.28 2.20
C CYS A 39 6.08 20.50 2.94
N LEU A 40 4.85 20.86 2.60
CA LEU A 40 4.04 21.81 3.37
C LEU A 40 2.84 21.06 3.92
N TRP A 41 2.57 21.22 5.21
CA TRP A 41 1.37 20.71 5.86
C TRP A 41 0.64 21.89 6.47
N HIS A 42 -0.60 22.14 6.02
CA HIS A 42 -1.33 23.36 6.37
C HIS A 42 -0.60 24.66 5.98
N GLY A 43 0.18 24.61 4.89
CA GLY A 43 0.97 25.73 4.41
C GLY A 43 2.29 25.92 5.14
N ASP A 44 2.49 25.26 6.28
CA ASP A 44 3.71 25.33 7.06
C ASP A 44 4.76 24.34 6.56
N PRO A 45 6.02 24.77 6.36
CA PRO A 45 7.12 23.87 6.02
C PRO A 45 7.32 22.81 7.10
N ILE A 46 7.32 21.55 6.69
CA ILE A 46 7.58 20.40 7.56
C ILE A 46 8.63 19.49 6.92
N ASN A 47 9.45 18.87 7.76
CA ASN A 47 10.45 17.91 7.28
C ASN A 47 9.74 16.67 6.71
N CYS A 48 9.92 16.42 5.40
CA CYS A 48 9.31 15.30 4.69
C CYS A 48 9.61 13.94 5.32
N SER A 49 10.84 13.73 5.80
CA SER A 49 11.26 12.49 6.44
C SER A 49 10.55 12.23 7.77
N ARG A 50 9.83 13.21 8.32
CA ARG A 50 9.02 13.04 9.54
C ARG A 50 7.61 12.54 9.27
N ILE A 51 7.08 12.77 8.07
CA ILE A 51 5.67 12.55 7.73
C ILE A 51 5.47 11.50 6.63
N PHE A 52 6.51 11.21 5.86
CA PHE A 52 6.55 10.13 4.88
C PHE A 52 7.42 9.00 5.38
N TYR A 53 6.93 7.78 5.22
CA TYR A 53 7.63 6.57 5.62
C TYR A 53 7.74 5.60 4.43
N PRO A 54 8.87 4.91 4.27
CA PRO A 54 9.01 3.88 3.24
C PRO A 54 8.06 2.71 3.55
N SER A 55 7.30 2.27 2.55
CA SER A 55 6.38 1.13 2.63
C SER A 55 6.55 0.26 1.40
N LEU A 56 6.69 -1.05 1.61
CA LEU A 56 6.71 -2.03 0.54
C LEU A 56 5.31 -2.15 -0.09
N THR A 57 5.25 -2.20 -1.42
CA THR A 57 4.04 -2.31 -2.24
C THR A 57 4.26 -3.31 -3.38
N ASP A 58 3.24 -3.56 -4.19
CA ASP A 58 3.32 -4.36 -5.43
C ASP A 58 4.16 -3.71 -6.55
N GLU A 59 4.60 -2.47 -6.35
CA GLU A 59 5.45 -1.69 -7.25
C GLU A 59 6.84 -1.38 -6.61
N GLY A 60 7.23 -2.13 -5.59
CA GLY A 60 8.48 -1.91 -4.85
C GLY A 60 8.29 -0.97 -3.64
N MET A 61 9.35 -0.24 -3.26
CA MET A 61 9.30 0.66 -2.10
C MET A 61 8.68 2.01 -2.48
N CYS A 62 7.60 2.39 -1.81
CA CYS A 62 6.92 3.67 -1.99
C CYS A 62 6.97 4.51 -0.71
N CYS A 63 6.66 5.80 -0.82
CA CYS A 63 6.60 6.72 0.30
C CYS A 63 5.14 6.93 0.73
N SER A 64 4.79 6.46 1.92
CA SER A 64 3.43 6.55 2.47
C SER A 64 3.32 7.74 3.41
N PHE A 65 2.37 8.63 3.10
CA PHE A 65 1.89 9.65 4.03
C PHE A 65 0.66 9.13 4.75
N ASN A 66 0.54 9.44 6.04
CA ASN A 66 -0.66 9.23 6.83
C ASN A 66 -1.16 7.77 6.97
N LYS A 67 -0.27 6.79 6.81
CA LYS A 67 -0.56 5.37 7.00
C LYS A 67 -0.42 5.01 8.48
N VAL A 68 -1.39 4.28 9.07
CA VAL A 68 -1.24 3.85 10.46
C VAL A 68 -0.11 2.83 10.62
N ARG A 69 0.42 2.69 11.84
CA ARG A 69 1.49 1.73 12.13
C ARG A 69 1.03 0.29 11.86
N ASN A 70 1.99 -0.55 11.47
CA ASN A 70 1.75 -1.98 11.19
C ASN A 70 1.09 -2.70 12.38
N GLU A 71 1.32 -2.27 13.62
CA GLU A 71 0.64 -2.78 14.83
C GLU A 71 -0.88 -2.57 14.86
N PHE A 72 -1.40 -1.59 14.11
CA PHE A 72 -2.84 -1.34 13.94
C PHE A 72 -3.39 -1.94 12.64
N ILE A 73 -2.53 -2.39 11.71
CA ILE A 73 -2.93 -3.03 10.45
C ILE A 73 -2.91 -4.56 10.58
N PHE A 74 -1.82 -5.12 11.11
CA PHE A 74 -1.53 -6.55 11.11
C PHE A 74 -1.64 -7.17 12.50
N LYS A 75 -2.14 -8.40 12.58
CA LYS A 75 -2.25 -9.17 13.83
C LYS A 75 -0.88 -9.54 14.38
N ASN A 76 0.05 -9.88 13.49
CA ASN A 76 1.44 -10.20 13.82
C ASN A 76 2.38 -9.23 13.10
N PRO A 77 2.66 -8.04 13.67
CA PRO A 77 3.50 -7.03 13.00
C PRO A 77 4.94 -7.52 12.74
N LYS A 78 5.44 -8.45 13.55
CA LYS A 78 6.78 -9.04 13.39
C LYS A 78 6.95 -9.87 12.13
N ASP A 79 5.85 -10.34 11.53
CA ASP A 79 5.87 -11.10 10.29
C ASP A 79 5.95 -10.17 9.07
N THR A 80 5.70 -8.88 9.28
CA THR A 80 5.91 -7.83 8.28
C THR A 80 7.29 -7.22 8.44
N SER A 81 7.97 -6.95 7.33
CA SER A 81 9.27 -6.29 7.37
C SER A 81 9.08 -4.84 7.79
N ASP A 82 9.41 -4.54 9.04
CA ASP A 82 9.60 -3.17 9.48
C ASP A 82 10.98 -2.73 9.00
N LEU A 83 11.03 -2.00 7.90
CA LEU A 83 12.20 -1.17 7.63
C LEU A 83 12.27 -0.19 8.80
N ASN A 84 13.36 -0.22 9.60
CA ASN A 84 13.57 0.55 10.85
C ASN A 84 13.38 2.07 10.67
N SER A 85 12.14 2.50 10.49
CA SER A 85 11.77 3.87 10.19
C SER A 85 11.45 4.53 11.51
N THR A 86 12.18 5.60 11.83
CA THR A 86 11.93 6.38 13.03
C THR A 86 10.58 7.09 12.88
N LEU A 87 9.58 6.65 13.64
CA LEU A 87 8.26 7.29 13.66
C LEU A 87 8.31 8.51 14.58
N HIS A 88 7.88 9.65 14.04
CA HIS A 88 7.88 10.92 14.77
C HIS A 88 6.56 11.24 15.47
N TYR A 89 5.47 10.59 15.07
CA TYR A 89 4.12 10.86 15.55
C TYR A 89 3.44 9.59 16.09
N PRO A 90 2.63 9.69 17.14
CA PRO A 90 1.89 8.55 17.67
C PRO A 90 0.83 8.09 16.67
N SER A 91 0.70 6.80 16.46
CA SER A 91 -0.41 6.23 15.67
C SER A 91 -1.48 5.70 16.62
N VAL A 92 -2.74 5.80 16.20
CA VAL A 92 -3.89 5.30 16.96
C VAL A 92 -4.62 4.20 16.22
N ASP A 93 -5.38 3.41 16.97
CA ASP A 93 -6.28 2.38 16.45
C ASP A 93 -7.54 3.05 15.88
N TRP A 94 -7.44 3.49 14.62
CA TRP A 94 -8.52 4.17 13.91
C TRP A 94 -9.14 3.23 12.88
N THR A 95 -10.48 3.18 12.82
CA THR A 95 -11.22 2.51 11.75
C THR A 95 -12.44 3.35 11.37
N LEU A 96 -13.02 3.08 10.20
CA LEU A 96 -14.26 3.75 9.78
C LEU A 96 -15.44 3.47 10.74
N GLU A 97 -15.45 2.31 11.39
CA GLU A 97 -16.51 1.89 12.32
C GLU A 97 -16.33 2.47 13.73
N ASN A 98 -15.10 2.46 14.26
CA ASN A 98 -14.83 2.88 15.65
C ASN A 98 -14.40 4.35 15.78
N ASP A 99 -14.22 5.06 14.66
CA ASP A 99 -13.69 6.43 14.61
C ASP A 99 -12.34 6.57 15.35
N PHE A 100 -12.00 7.77 15.84
CA PHE A 100 -10.80 8.01 16.65
C PHE A 100 -11.07 7.65 18.11
N PRO A 101 -10.10 7.01 18.81
CA PRO A 101 -10.26 6.71 20.23
C PRO A 101 -10.40 7.99 21.08
N GLU A 102 -11.14 7.89 22.18
CA GLU A 102 -11.31 9.00 23.11
C GLU A 102 -9.95 9.46 23.67
N GLY A 103 -9.68 10.77 23.63
CA GLY A 103 -8.41 11.34 24.06
C GLY A 103 -7.24 11.16 23.09
N ALA A 104 -7.49 10.72 21.85
CA ALA A 104 -6.46 10.66 20.81
C ALA A 104 -5.76 12.02 20.63
N PRO A 105 -4.41 12.07 20.61
CA PRO A 105 -3.67 13.31 20.36
C PRO A 105 -4.09 14.00 19.06
N LEU A 106 -4.01 15.33 19.01
CA LEU A 106 -4.37 16.10 17.82
C LEU A 106 -3.53 15.68 16.60
N ASP A 107 -2.22 15.49 16.82
CA ASP A 107 -1.23 15.13 15.80
C ASP A 107 -1.01 13.61 15.68
N SER A 108 -2.01 12.81 16.05
CA SER A 108 -1.94 11.34 15.91
C SER A 108 -2.26 10.89 14.49
N ILE A 109 -1.57 9.85 14.03
CA ILE A 109 -1.81 9.20 12.75
C ILE A 109 -3.02 8.24 12.89
N PRO A 110 -4.06 8.35 12.05
CA PRO A 110 -4.12 9.18 10.85
C PRO A 110 -4.45 10.66 11.13
N TRP A 111 -3.63 11.55 10.58
CA TRP A 111 -3.78 13.00 10.57
C TRP A 111 -5.12 13.41 9.95
N ARG A 112 -5.73 14.41 10.59
CA ARG A 112 -7.00 15.01 10.18
C ARG A 112 -6.73 16.30 9.40
N PRO A 113 -7.48 16.57 8.32
CA PRO A 113 -7.37 17.86 7.65
C PRO A 113 -7.86 18.98 8.58
N TRP A 114 -7.17 20.13 8.60
CA TRP A 114 -7.67 21.31 9.33
C TRP A 114 -8.89 21.97 8.68
N GLY A 115 -9.09 21.76 7.38
CA GLY A 115 -10.22 22.32 6.67
C GLY A 115 -10.13 22.09 5.17
N ALA A 116 -11.00 22.79 4.44
CA ALA A 116 -11.00 22.76 2.98
C ALA A 116 -10.15 23.91 2.43
N GLY A 117 -9.29 23.60 1.45
CA GLY A 117 -8.50 24.59 0.72
C GLY A 117 -7.09 24.11 0.43
N ARG A 118 -6.48 24.65 -0.66
CA ARG A 118 -5.12 24.28 -1.09
C ARG A 118 -4.08 24.50 0.00
N HIS A 119 -4.21 25.59 0.76
CA HIS A 119 -3.28 25.95 1.83
C HIS A 119 -3.47 25.15 3.13
N LEU A 120 -4.56 24.38 3.26
CA LEU A 120 -4.85 23.55 4.44
C LEU A 120 -4.60 22.05 4.17
N GLY A 121 -4.02 21.72 3.03
CA GLY A 121 -3.71 20.35 2.64
C GLY A 121 -2.24 20.02 2.76
N LEU A 122 -1.88 18.90 2.15
CA LEU A 122 -0.51 18.50 1.88
C LEU A 122 -0.08 19.08 0.53
N SER A 123 1.05 19.79 0.51
CA SER A 123 1.75 20.15 -0.73
C SER A 123 3.13 19.53 -0.73
N VAL A 124 3.51 18.88 -1.82
CA VAL A 124 4.83 18.27 -1.97
C VAL A 124 5.49 18.68 -3.27
N VAL A 125 6.82 18.83 -3.24
CA VAL A 125 7.65 18.94 -4.44
C VAL A 125 8.40 17.64 -4.61
N LEU A 126 8.20 17.00 -5.76
CA LEU A 126 8.76 15.69 -6.06
C LEU A 126 9.89 15.80 -7.08
N ASP A 127 10.91 14.98 -6.89
CA ASP A 127 12.05 14.82 -7.79
C ASP A 127 12.04 13.40 -8.35
N ALA A 128 11.75 13.27 -9.64
CA ALA A 128 11.65 11.98 -10.30
C ALA A 128 13.03 11.37 -10.55
N ASN A 129 14.11 12.16 -10.52
CA ASN A 129 15.45 11.71 -10.90
C ASN A 129 15.47 11.04 -12.28
N ILE A 130 14.99 11.76 -13.31
CA ILE A 130 14.72 11.24 -14.67
C ILE A 130 15.94 10.55 -15.29
N GLU A 131 17.14 11.03 -15.01
CA GLU A 131 18.39 10.51 -15.55
C GLU A 131 18.71 9.07 -15.09
N GLU A 132 18.14 8.63 -13.96
CA GLU A 132 18.35 7.31 -13.38
C GLU A 132 17.19 6.32 -13.69
N TYR A 133 16.29 6.64 -14.62
CA TYR A 133 15.24 5.71 -15.07
C TYR A 133 15.80 4.65 -16.02
N TYR A 134 16.07 3.46 -15.50
CA TYR A 134 16.52 2.31 -16.32
C TYR A 134 15.47 1.20 -16.45
N CYS A 135 14.73 0.91 -15.37
CA CYS A 135 13.77 -0.19 -15.29
C CYS A 135 12.47 0.29 -14.63
N SER A 136 11.55 0.82 -15.45
CA SER A 136 10.22 1.22 -14.99
C SER A 136 9.23 0.06 -15.20
N SER A 137 8.27 -0.09 -14.28
CA SER A 137 7.09 -0.92 -14.48
C SER A 137 6.15 -0.36 -15.55
N GLU A 138 6.29 0.94 -15.88
CA GLU A 138 5.49 1.65 -16.86
C GLU A 138 6.31 2.09 -18.07
N ALA A 139 5.62 2.27 -19.19
CA ALA A 139 6.20 2.84 -20.42
C ALA A 139 6.41 4.37 -20.35
N SER A 140 6.41 4.96 -19.15
CA SER A 140 6.56 6.40 -18.92
C SER A 140 7.42 6.69 -17.68
N TYR A 141 7.95 7.91 -17.60
CA TYR A 141 8.62 8.45 -16.41
C TYR A 141 7.66 9.32 -15.59
N GLY A 142 7.87 9.35 -14.28
CA GLY A 142 7.03 10.09 -13.33
C GLY A 142 6.64 9.24 -12.12
N PHE A 143 5.58 9.67 -11.45
CA PHE A 143 5.17 9.11 -10.17
C PHE A 143 3.83 8.37 -10.31
N LYS A 144 3.63 7.34 -9.49
CA LYS A 144 2.31 6.76 -9.24
C LYS A 144 1.81 7.26 -7.89
N LEU A 145 0.58 7.77 -7.85
CA LEU A 145 -0.10 8.17 -6.61
C LEU A 145 -1.31 7.26 -6.37
N LEU A 146 -1.47 6.80 -5.13
CA LEU A 146 -2.66 6.09 -4.68
C LEU A 146 -3.21 6.76 -3.43
N LEU A 147 -4.50 7.12 -3.47
CA LEU A 147 -5.25 7.52 -2.29
C LEU A 147 -5.91 6.28 -1.67
N GLN A 148 -5.59 5.99 -0.42
CA GLN A 148 -5.98 4.75 0.25
C GLN A 148 -6.45 5.03 1.67
N ASN A 149 -7.30 4.15 2.21
CA ASN A 149 -7.61 4.12 3.63
C ASN A 149 -6.34 3.79 4.44
N PRO A 150 -6.09 4.48 5.56
CA PRO A 150 -4.85 4.31 6.33
C PRO A 150 -4.68 2.91 6.98
N VAL A 151 -5.74 2.10 7.15
CA VAL A 151 -5.65 0.72 7.67
C VAL A 151 -5.55 -0.37 6.59
N GLU A 152 -5.39 0.02 5.34
CA GLU A 152 -5.34 -0.92 4.21
C GLU A 152 -3.92 -1.02 3.64
N THR A 153 -3.60 -2.18 3.05
CA THR A 153 -2.37 -2.36 2.29
C THR A 153 -2.54 -1.82 0.87
N PRO A 154 -1.61 -1.00 0.36
CA PRO A 154 -1.72 -0.41 -0.98
C PRO A 154 -1.52 -1.46 -2.09
N LYS A 155 -2.30 -1.31 -3.17
CA LYS A 155 -2.16 -2.08 -4.43
C LYS A 155 -2.00 -1.10 -5.58
N LEU A 156 -0.78 -0.58 -5.73
CA LEU A 156 -0.41 0.53 -6.59
C LEU A 156 -0.38 0.12 -8.07
N ALA A 157 -0.06 -1.14 -8.38
CA ALA A 157 0.00 -1.62 -9.77
C ALA A 157 -1.38 -1.59 -10.45
N ALA A 158 -2.46 -1.83 -9.70
CA ALA A 158 -3.81 -1.90 -10.24
C ALA A 158 -4.57 -0.57 -10.16
N PHE A 159 -4.30 0.26 -9.14
CA PHE A 159 -5.13 1.43 -8.81
C PHE A 159 -4.34 2.74 -8.72
N GLY A 160 -3.05 2.73 -9.07
CA GLY A 160 -2.21 3.93 -9.04
C GLY A 160 -2.50 4.87 -10.21
N GLU A 161 -2.59 6.17 -9.91
CA GLU A 161 -2.74 7.24 -10.89
C GLU A 161 -1.38 7.80 -11.28
N LEU A 162 -1.15 8.03 -12.59
CA LEU A 162 0.12 8.52 -13.11
C LEU A 162 0.22 10.05 -13.04
N ILE A 163 1.28 10.55 -12.40
CA ILE A 163 1.61 11.96 -12.27
C ILE A 163 2.91 12.25 -13.03
N SER A 164 2.80 13.07 -14.07
CA SER A 164 3.98 13.45 -14.88
C SER A 164 4.77 14.56 -14.20
N PRO A 165 6.12 14.52 -14.25
CA PRO A 165 6.95 15.60 -13.75
C PRO A 165 6.85 16.85 -14.64
N GLY A 166 7.27 18.01 -14.11
CA GLY A 166 7.29 19.29 -14.83
C GLY A 166 5.96 20.08 -14.81
N ARG A 167 4.94 19.60 -14.09
CA ARG A 167 3.67 20.30 -13.90
C ARG A 167 3.24 20.27 -12.44
N GLU A 168 2.49 21.28 -12.03
CA GLU A 168 1.76 21.24 -10.77
C GLU A 168 0.47 20.43 -10.96
N SER A 169 0.27 19.39 -10.15
CA SER A 169 -0.93 18.56 -10.16
C SER A 169 -1.75 18.81 -8.90
N LEU A 170 -2.97 19.33 -9.06
CA LEU A 170 -3.90 19.55 -7.95
C LEU A 170 -4.85 18.36 -7.82
N ILE A 171 -4.74 17.62 -6.71
CA ILE A 171 -5.60 16.47 -6.41
C ILE A 171 -6.66 16.90 -5.38
N VAL A 172 -7.91 16.99 -5.81
CA VAL A 172 -9.04 17.34 -4.94
C VAL A 172 -9.66 16.06 -4.38
N ILE A 173 -9.60 15.90 -3.06
CA ILE A 173 -10.16 14.74 -2.36
C ILE A 173 -11.58 15.08 -1.90
N LYS A 174 -12.59 14.36 -2.41
CA LYS A 174 -13.99 14.46 -1.96
C LYS A 174 -14.43 13.12 -1.36
N PRO A 175 -14.33 12.93 -0.03
CA PRO A 175 -14.71 11.67 0.58
C PRO A 175 -16.23 11.48 0.55
N ILE A 176 -16.67 10.27 0.21
CA ILE A 176 -18.05 9.81 0.36
C ILE A 176 -18.05 8.78 1.48
N ILE A 177 -18.71 9.10 2.59
CA ILE A 177 -18.75 8.25 3.77
C ILE A 177 -20.17 7.74 3.95
N ASN A 178 -20.35 6.43 3.82
CA ASN A 178 -21.62 5.76 4.06
C ASN A 178 -21.51 5.01 5.39
N LYS A 179 -22.14 5.54 6.45
CA LYS A 179 -22.25 4.86 7.75
C LYS A 179 -23.58 4.12 7.84
N SER A 180 -23.52 2.86 8.26
CA SER A 180 -24.71 2.06 8.52
C SER A 180 -25.43 2.50 9.80
N SER A 181 -26.76 2.40 9.83
CA SER A 181 -27.52 2.52 11.08
C SER A 181 -27.14 1.40 12.06
N PRO A 182 -26.98 1.67 13.37
CA PRO A 182 -26.64 0.66 14.36
C PRO A 182 -27.61 -0.55 14.37
N ASN A 183 -28.88 -0.34 14.03
CA ASN A 183 -29.89 -1.40 14.02
C ASN A 183 -29.63 -2.46 12.94
N ILE A 184 -28.94 -2.12 11.85
CA ILE A 184 -28.68 -3.09 10.77
C ILE A 184 -27.70 -4.18 11.21
N ALA A 185 -26.92 -3.96 12.27
CA ALA A 185 -26.04 -4.96 12.85
C ALA A 185 -26.79 -6.14 13.48
N SER A 186 -28.11 -6.00 13.73
CA SER A 186 -28.96 -7.10 14.18
C SER A 186 -29.43 -8.02 13.04
N SER A 187 -29.37 -7.54 11.79
CA SER A 187 -29.79 -8.31 10.62
C SER A 187 -28.69 -9.28 10.19
N GLU A 188 -29.10 -10.49 9.79
CA GLU A 188 -28.17 -11.51 9.32
C GLU A 188 -27.29 -10.98 8.17
N PRO A 189 -25.97 -11.29 8.16
CA PRO A 189 -25.05 -10.87 7.10
C PRO A 189 -25.54 -11.17 5.68
N GLU A 190 -26.20 -12.31 5.49
CA GLU A 190 -26.72 -12.80 4.22
C GLU A 190 -27.84 -11.91 3.67
N LEU A 191 -28.60 -11.24 4.53
CA LEU A 191 -29.67 -10.33 4.07
C LEU A 191 -29.11 -8.97 3.65
N ARG A 192 -28.06 -8.49 4.33
CA ARG A 192 -27.47 -7.17 4.09
C ARG A 192 -26.31 -7.18 3.10
N GLN A 193 -25.78 -8.35 2.73
CA GLN A 193 -24.74 -8.53 1.70
C GLN A 193 -23.44 -7.75 1.98
N CYS A 194 -23.21 -7.34 3.22
CA CYS A 194 -22.04 -6.62 3.69
C CYS A 194 -21.58 -7.23 5.03
N LEU A 195 -20.33 -6.98 5.42
CA LEU A 195 -19.75 -7.52 6.66
C LEU A 195 -19.19 -6.38 7.51
N PHE A 196 -19.45 -6.45 8.80
CA PHE A 196 -18.81 -5.61 9.82
C PHE A 196 -17.49 -6.22 10.25
N ASN A 197 -16.64 -5.35 10.81
CA ASN A 197 -15.31 -5.71 11.28
C ASN A 197 -15.29 -6.86 12.29
N LYS A 198 -16.34 -6.98 13.12
CA LYS A 198 -16.45 -8.00 14.17
C LYS A 198 -16.91 -9.37 13.68
N GLU A 199 -17.54 -9.45 12.50
CA GLU A 199 -18.19 -10.68 12.04
C GLU A 199 -17.25 -11.56 11.23
N ARG A 200 -16.32 -10.94 10.50
CA ARG A 200 -15.29 -11.67 9.74
C ARG A 200 -13.92 -11.32 10.25
N THR A 201 -13.25 -12.31 10.81
CA THR A 201 -11.86 -12.18 11.23
C THR A 201 -10.93 -12.61 10.11
N LEU A 202 -10.03 -11.71 9.71
CA LEU A 202 -8.97 -11.97 8.73
C LEU A 202 -7.78 -12.65 9.40
N ARG A 203 -6.95 -13.39 8.65
CA ARG A 203 -5.82 -14.14 9.24
C ARG A 203 -4.66 -13.22 9.61
N PHE A 204 -4.31 -12.31 8.73
CA PHE A 204 -3.15 -11.43 8.81
C PHE A 204 -3.52 -10.02 9.26
N TYR A 205 -4.70 -9.53 8.89
CA TYR A 205 -5.16 -8.18 9.23
C TYR A 205 -5.94 -8.13 10.56
N ARG A 206 -5.75 -7.04 11.32
CA ARG A 206 -6.51 -6.77 12.57
C ARG A 206 -7.95 -6.39 12.28
N HIS A 207 -8.17 -5.67 11.19
CA HIS A 207 -9.48 -5.16 10.81
C HIS A 207 -9.88 -5.64 9.42
N TYR A 208 -11.13 -6.06 9.31
CA TYR A 208 -11.73 -6.38 8.02
C TYR A 208 -11.96 -5.11 7.23
N THR A 209 -11.44 -5.13 6.01
CA THR A 209 -11.89 -4.27 4.92
C THR A 209 -12.02 -5.14 3.68
N GLN A 210 -12.80 -4.70 2.70
CA GLN A 210 -12.95 -5.43 1.45
C GLN A 210 -11.59 -5.65 0.76
N ARG A 211 -10.73 -4.62 0.71
CA ARG A 211 -9.41 -4.71 0.06
C ARG A 211 -8.46 -5.63 0.80
N ASN A 212 -8.41 -5.56 2.13
CA ASN A 212 -7.59 -6.48 2.93
C ASN A 212 -8.05 -7.93 2.76
N CYS A 213 -9.36 -8.18 2.71
CA CYS A 213 -9.92 -9.51 2.46
C CYS A 213 -9.57 -10.05 1.07
N ILE A 214 -9.70 -9.22 0.03
CA ILE A 214 -9.32 -9.59 -1.34
C ILE A 214 -7.83 -9.93 -1.40
N LEU A 215 -6.97 -9.14 -0.75
CA LEU A 215 -5.54 -9.38 -0.75
C LEU A 215 -5.14 -10.66 0.01
N GLU A 216 -5.82 -11.02 1.11
CA GLU A 216 -5.65 -12.34 1.74
C GLU A 216 -6.12 -13.47 0.83
N CYS A 217 -7.21 -13.27 0.08
CA CYS A 217 -7.71 -14.24 -0.89
C CYS A 217 -6.70 -14.47 -2.02
N GLU A 218 -6.13 -13.39 -2.58
CA GLU A 218 -5.07 -13.43 -3.57
C GLU A 218 -3.83 -14.17 -3.05
N ALA A 219 -3.40 -13.87 -1.81
CA ALA A 219 -2.26 -14.52 -1.18
C ALA A 219 -2.51 -16.04 -1.00
N ASN A 220 -3.68 -16.42 -0.48
CA ASN A 220 -4.03 -17.82 -0.25
C ASN A 220 -4.17 -18.59 -1.56
N PHE A 221 -4.80 -18.00 -2.58
CA PHE A 221 -4.93 -18.60 -3.90
C PHE A 221 -3.55 -18.84 -4.53
N THR A 222 -2.70 -17.82 -4.54
CA THR A 222 -1.33 -17.92 -5.06
C THR A 222 -0.52 -18.98 -4.32
N LEU A 223 -0.66 -19.07 -2.99
CA LEU A 223 -0.02 -20.10 -2.18
C LEU A 223 -0.48 -21.50 -2.58
N SER A 224 -1.79 -21.72 -2.75
CA SER A 224 -2.32 -23.03 -3.16
C SER A 224 -1.93 -23.43 -4.58
N PHE A 225 -1.83 -22.45 -5.50
CA PHE A 225 -1.58 -22.69 -6.91
C PHE A 225 -0.08 -22.83 -7.23
N CYS A 226 0.76 -22.02 -6.61
CA CYS A 226 2.20 -21.92 -6.90
C CYS A 226 3.12 -22.35 -5.74
N GLN A 227 2.57 -22.64 -4.54
CA GLN A 227 3.34 -22.96 -3.33
C GLN A 227 4.29 -21.83 -2.87
N CYS A 228 4.00 -20.60 -3.28
CA CYS A 228 4.69 -19.38 -2.88
C CYS A 228 3.72 -18.21 -2.81
N VAL A 229 4.12 -17.11 -2.16
CA VAL A 229 3.33 -15.87 -2.07
C VAL A 229 4.17 -14.70 -2.57
N MET A 230 3.55 -13.73 -3.24
CA MET A 230 4.28 -12.54 -3.72
C MET A 230 4.81 -11.71 -2.54
N TYR A 231 5.92 -11.02 -2.75
CA TYR A 231 6.64 -10.33 -1.67
C TYR A 231 5.78 -9.29 -0.93
N PHE A 232 4.89 -8.57 -1.63
CA PHE A 232 4.01 -7.55 -1.07
C PHE A 232 2.73 -8.10 -0.42
N MET A 233 2.40 -9.37 -0.67
CA MET A 233 1.19 -10.01 -0.14
C MET A 233 1.35 -10.38 1.35
N PRO A 234 0.24 -10.42 2.11
CA PRO A 234 0.25 -10.87 3.49
C PRO A 234 0.65 -12.35 3.58
N LYS A 235 1.56 -12.66 4.51
CA LYS A 235 2.18 -13.98 4.63
C LYS A 235 2.74 -14.18 6.04
N ASP A 236 2.90 -15.45 6.43
CA ASP A 236 3.62 -15.79 7.66
C ASP A 236 5.13 -15.72 7.42
N ARG A 237 5.88 -15.62 8.51
CA ARG A 237 7.35 -15.62 8.51
C ARG A 237 7.99 -16.77 7.72
N TYR A 238 7.38 -17.94 7.77
CA TYR A 238 7.93 -19.17 7.15
C TYR A 238 7.45 -19.40 5.71
N THR A 239 6.52 -18.57 5.22
CA THR A 239 5.97 -18.73 3.87
C THR A 239 7.02 -18.35 2.84
N ARG A 240 7.23 -19.22 1.85
CA ARG A 240 8.15 -18.96 0.73
C ARG A 240 7.64 -17.80 -0.13
N ILE A 241 8.52 -16.85 -0.40
CA ILE A 241 8.27 -15.74 -1.35
C ILE A 241 8.49 -16.24 -2.78
N CYS A 242 7.60 -15.88 -3.70
CA CYS A 242 7.75 -16.18 -5.12
C CYS A 242 8.97 -15.46 -5.70
N GLY A 243 9.88 -16.22 -6.31
CA GLY A 243 11.05 -15.68 -7.00
C GLY A 243 10.81 -15.51 -8.49
N LYS A 244 11.86 -15.11 -9.23
CA LYS A 244 11.81 -14.96 -10.70
C LYS A 244 11.40 -16.25 -11.45
N LYS A 245 11.68 -17.43 -10.89
CA LYS A 245 11.27 -18.72 -11.48
C LYS A 245 9.76 -18.98 -11.35
N ASP A 246 9.13 -18.34 -10.38
CA ASP A 246 7.72 -18.55 -10.04
C ASP A 246 6.80 -17.50 -10.71
N THR A 247 7.37 -16.51 -11.41
CA THR A 247 6.65 -15.39 -12.05
C THR A 247 5.55 -15.86 -13.00
N ASP A 248 5.86 -16.76 -13.93
CA ASP A 248 4.87 -17.31 -14.87
C ASP A 248 3.71 -18.00 -14.15
N CYS A 249 3.96 -18.61 -12.99
CA CYS A 249 2.92 -19.24 -12.19
C CYS A 249 2.07 -18.18 -11.48
N ALA A 250 2.71 -17.21 -10.83
CA ALA A 250 2.03 -16.13 -10.13
C ALA A 250 1.13 -15.31 -11.08
N ASP A 251 1.60 -15.01 -12.29
CA ASP A 251 0.82 -14.31 -13.31
C ASP A 251 -0.41 -15.12 -13.74
N LYS A 252 -0.24 -16.44 -13.97
CA LYS A 252 -1.37 -17.33 -14.28
C LYS A 252 -2.34 -17.44 -13.11
N ALA A 253 -1.86 -17.46 -11.87
CA ALA A 253 -2.69 -17.51 -10.68
C ALA A 253 -3.56 -16.24 -10.59
N LYS A 254 -2.93 -15.07 -10.72
CA LYS A 254 -3.61 -13.78 -10.77
C LYS A 254 -4.66 -13.74 -11.89
N CYS A 255 -4.30 -14.08 -13.12
CA CYS A 255 -5.24 -14.10 -14.24
C CYS A 255 -6.42 -15.05 -14.04
N LYS A 256 -6.24 -16.21 -13.39
CA LYS A 256 -7.34 -17.12 -13.09
C LYS A 256 -8.29 -16.56 -12.04
N LEU A 257 -7.74 -15.96 -11.00
CA LEU A 257 -8.53 -15.37 -9.92
C LEU A 257 -9.37 -14.19 -10.44
N ASP A 258 -8.76 -13.30 -11.22
CA ASP A 258 -9.43 -12.13 -11.82
C ASP A 258 -10.57 -12.54 -12.78
N ARG A 259 -10.42 -13.67 -13.49
CA ARG A 259 -11.49 -14.20 -14.37
C ARG A 259 -12.64 -14.80 -13.58
N HIS A 260 -12.35 -15.53 -12.49
CA HIS A 260 -13.39 -16.09 -11.63
C HIS A 260 -14.21 -15.02 -10.92
N THR A 261 -13.62 -13.87 -10.57
CA THR A 261 -14.37 -12.75 -9.98
C THR A 261 -15.30 -12.08 -10.99
N ASN A 262 -14.91 -11.98 -12.26
CA ASN A 262 -15.74 -11.37 -13.31
C ASN A 262 -16.90 -12.27 -13.79
N GLU A 263 -16.77 -13.59 -13.65
CA GLU A 263 -17.84 -14.55 -13.97
C GLU A 263 -18.90 -14.66 -12.85
N GLN A 264 -18.70 -13.99 -11.71
CA GLN A 264 -19.61 -13.96 -10.57
C GLN A 264 -20.32 -12.60 -10.37
N GLU A 265 -20.06 -11.59 -11.22
CA GLU A 265 -20.89 -10.40 -11.27
C GLU A 265 -22.13 -10.66 -12.17
N PRO A 266 -23.37 -10.47 -11.65
CA PRO A 266 -24.61 -10.71 -12.40
C PRO A 266 -24.85 -9.70 -13.53
#